data_AF-A0A936WBV9-F1
#
_entry.id   AF-A0A936WBV9-F1
#
_cell.length_a   1.000
_cell.length_b   1.000
_cell.length_c   1.000
_cell.angle_alpha   90.00
_cell.angle_beta   90.00
_cell.angle_gamma   90.00
#
_symmetry.space_group_name_H-M   'P 1'
#
loop_
_entity.id
_entity.type
_entity.pdbx_description
1 polymer ?
#
loop_
_entity_poly.entity_id
_entity_poly.type
_entity_poly.pdbx_seq_one_letter_code
_entity_poly.pdbx_strand_id
1 'polypeptide(L)'
;MPVCSNPLVTRLQHGANNYPDVFETRTLFGAALIISSRTLEKVGGFRPLYFAYGEETDLCSRIMFHGLRLMVTTRSPVIHLRTSSQPE
;
A
#
# COMPACT_ATOMS: atom_id res chain seq x y z
N MET A 1 21.41 -1.40 -3.14
CA MET A 1 20.68 -2.65 -2.88
C MET A 1 20.83 -3.50 -4.13
N PRO A 2 21.28 -4.77 -4.06
CA PRO A 2 21.63 -5.51 -5.27
C PRO A 2 20.37 -5.78 -6.10
N VAL A 3 20.47 -5.52 -7.39
CA VAL A 3 19.42 -5.75 -8.38
C VAL A 3 19.44 -7.24 -8.72
N CYS A 4 18.37 -7.97 -8.42
CA CYS A 4 18.22 -9.36 -8.83
C CYS A 4 17.82 -9.42 -10.31
N SER A 5 18.75 -9.84 -11.16
CA SER A 5 18.58 -10.20 -12.56
C SER A 5 18.16 -11.67 -12.67
N ASN A 6 16.95 -11.99 -13.17
CA ASN A 6 16.67 -13.20 -13.98
C ASN A 6 15.19 -13.39 -14.39
N PRO A 7 14.90 -14.18 -15.45
CA PRO A 7 13.82 -13.99 -16.43
C PRO A 7 12.54 -14.76 -16.05
N LEU A 8 12.26 -14.86 -14.75
CA LEU A 8 11.15 -15.61 -14.19
C LEU A 8 10.28 -14.70 -13.32
N VAL A 9 9.49 -13.84 -13.96
CA VAL A 9 8.23 -13.29 -13.38
C VAL A 9 7.20 -14.43 -13.10
N THR A 10 7.62 -15.70 -13.20
CA THR A 10 6.81 -16.92 -13.23
C THR A 10 7.17 -17.89 -12.10
N ARG A 11 7.28 -17.41 -10.87
CA ARG A 11 7.09 -18.30 -9.72
C ARG A 11 6.49 -17.52 -8.57
N LEU A 12 5.17 -17.72 -8.41
CA LEU A 12 4.37 -17.41 -7.23
C LEU A 12 5.26 -17.46 -5.98
N GLN A 13 5.58 -16.31 -5.40
CA GLN A 13 6.00 -16.28 -4.00
C GLN A 13 4.75 -16.49 -3.14
N HIS A 14 4.15 -17.68 -3.27
CA HIS A 14 3.48 -18.34 -2.15
C HIS A 14 4.59 -18.85 -1.21
N GLY A 15 5.35 -17.93 -0.63
CA GLY A 15 6.01 -18.23 0.64
C GLY A 15 4.89 -18.46 1.64
N ALA A 16 5.04 -19.46 2.51
CA ALA A 16 4.13 -19.72 3.63
C ALA A 16 4.17 -18.55 4.63
N ASN A 17 3.60 -17.43 4.21
CA ASN A 17 3.54 -16.20 4.94
C ASN A 17 2.29 -16.34 5.81
N ASN A 18 2.50 -16.62 7.10
CA ASN A 18 1.45 -16.95 8.07
C ASN A 18 0.60 -15.72 8.46
N TYR A 19 0.32 -14.83 7.52
CA TYR A 19 -0.52 -13.66 7.70
C TYR A 19 -1.98 -14.08 7.59
N PRO A 20 -2.86 -13.57 8.47
CA PRO A 20 -4.28 -13.82 8.35
C PRO A 20 -4.84 -13.19 7.06
N ASP A 21 -5.99 -13.70 6.60
CA ASP A 21 -6.70 -13.21 5.41
C ASP A 21 -6.92 -11.69 5.39
N VAL A 22 -7.09 -11.12 6.58
CA VAL A 22 -7.26 -9.71 6.84
C VAL A 22 -6.56 -9.35 8.16
N PHE A 23 -5.75 -8.30 8.15
CA PHE A 23 -5.14 -7.76 9.37
C PHE A 23 -5.15 -6.23 9.38
N GLU A 24 -5.08 -5.68 10.58
CA GLU A 24 -4.99 -4.25 10.81
C GLU A 24 -3.54 -3.76 10.77
N THR A 25 -3.34 -2.55 10.27
CA THR A 25 -2.03 -1.87 10.21
C THR A 25 -2.18 -0.42 10.62
N ARG A 26 -1.04 0.28 10.76
CA ARG A 26 -0.99 1.73 11.05
C ARG A 26 -0.68 2.58 9.82
N THR A 27 -0.24 1.95 8.74
CA THR A 27 0.08 2.63 7.48
C THR A 27 -0.24 1.72 6.30
N LEU A 28 -0.61 2.35 5.18
CA LEU A 28 -0.86 1.71 3.89
C LEU A 28 -0.06 2.45 2.83
N PHE A 29 0.27 1.77 1.74
CA PHE A 29 1.03 2.34 0.63
C PHE A 29 0.11 2.75 -0.52
N GLY A 30 0.37 3.91 -1.12
CA GLY A 30 -0.44 4.48 -2.21
C GLY A 30 -0.54 3.63 -3.48
N ALA A 31 0.31 2.62 -3.62
CA ALA A 31 0.34 1.73 -4.79
C ALA A 31 -0.98 0.96 -5.02
N ALA A 32 -1.69 0.61 -3.95
CA ALA A 32 -2.93 -0.16 -4.03
C ALA A 32 -3.82 0.14 -2.82
N LEU A 33 -4.68 1.16 -2.96
CA LEU A 33 -5.63 1.58 -1.92
C LEU A 33 -7.06 1.46 -2.44
N ILE A 34 -7.94 0.94 -1.59
CA ILE A 34 -9.40 1.02 -1.76
C ILE A 34 -9.95 1.70 -0.52
N ILE A 35 -10.64 2.82 -0.73
CA ILE A 35 -11.18 3.66 0.34
C ILE A 35 -12.61 4.00 -0.02
N SER A 36 -13.54 3.86 0.93
CA SER A 36 -14.94 4.24 0.69
C SER A 36 -15.05 5.75 0.45
N SER A 37 -15.94 6.18 -0.44
CA SER A 37 -16.22 7.60 -0.68
C SER A 37 -16.60 8.31 0.61
N ARG A 38 -17.44 7.69 1.44
CA ARG A 38 -17.82 8.19 2.77
C ARG A 38 -16.61 8.42 3.68
N THR A 39 -15.62 7.54 3.66
CA THR A 39 -14.38 7.75 4.41
C THR A 39 -13.63 8.96 3.87
N LEU A 40 -13.48 9.08 2.55
CA LEU A 40 -12.79 10.23 1.93
C LEU A 40 -13.49 11.56 2.24
N GLU A 41 -14.83 11.61 2.16
CA GLU A 41 -15.65 12.76 2.52
C GLU A 41 -15.50 13.12 4.00
N LYS A 42 -15.49 12.12 4.89
CA LYS A 42 -15.34 12.32 6.34
C LYS A 42 -13.96 12.88 6.70
N VAL A 43 -12.88 12.38 6.07
CA VAL A 43 -11.50 12.74 6.45
C VAL A 43 -10.92 13.89 5.63
N GLY A 44 -11.52 14.22 4.47
CA GLY A 44 -11.10 15.31 3.59
C GLY A 44 -10.10 14.92 2.49
N GLY A 45 -10.11 13.66 2.03
CA GLY A 45 -9.29 13.20 0.89
C GLY A 45 -7.77 13.36 1.08
N PHE A 46 -7.00 13.41 -0.01
CA PHE A 46 -5.56 13.74 0.00
C PHE A 46 -5.34 15.25 0.07
N ARG A 47 -4.36 15.70 0.84
CA ARG A 47 -4.06 17.13 0.99
C ARG A 47 -3.16 17.62 -0.15
N PRO A 48 -3.44 18.80 -0.74
CA PRO A 48 -2.61 19.37 -1.81
C PRO A 48 -1.22 19.85 -1.32
N LEU A 49 -0.94 19.77 -0.02
CA LEU A 49 0.38 20.08 0.56
C LEU A 49 1.46 19.10 0.11
N TYR A 50 1.07 17.90 -0.32
CA TYR A 50 1.98 16.86 -0.79
C TYR A 50 1.85 16.75 -2.31
N PHE A 51 2.93 17.05 -3.03
CA PHE A 51 3.02 16.75 -4.47
C PHE A 51 3.27 15.26 -4.71
N ALA A 52 4.21 14.69 -3.94
CA ALA A 52 4.50 13.26 -3.89
C ALA A 52 5.19 12.93 -2.54
N TYR A 53 4.97 11.72 -2.08
CA TYR A 53 5.49 11.16 -0.82
C TYR A 53 4.90 11.81 0.44
N GLY A 54 4.36 10.96 1.33
CA GLY A 54 3.82 11.37 2.63
C GLY A 54 2.33 11.66 2.61
N GLU A 55 1.71 11.76 1.42
CA GLU A 55 0.28 11.96 1.26
C GLU A 55 -0.55 10.82 1.85
N GLU A 56 -0.07 9.59 1.72
CA GLU A 56 -0.71 8.38 2.25
C GLU A 56 -0.51 8.25 3.75
N THR A 57 0.65 8.70 4.25
CA THR A 57 0.95 8.70 5.70
C THR A 57 0.05 9.71 6.45
N ASP A 58 -0.12 10.91 5.88
CA ASP A 58 -1.07 11.90 6.40
C ASP A 58 -2.51 11.38 6.36
N LEU A 59 -2.92 10.77 5.24
CA LEU A 59 -4.25 10.19 5.10
C LEU A 59 -4.50 9.07 6.13
N CYS A 60 -3.57 8.14 6.29
CA CYS A 60 -3.66 7.06 7.28
C CYS A 60 -3.83 7.61 8.71
N SER A 61 -3.05 8.64 9.06
CA SER A 61 -3.12 9.30 10.36
C SER A 61 -4.49 9.93 10.60
N ARG A 62 -5.05 10.61 9.60
CA ARG A 62 -6.39 11.21 9.69
C ARG A 62 -7.51 10.17 9.76
N ILE A 63 -7.41 9.07 9.02
CA ILE A 63 -8.38 7.97 9.11
C ILE A 63 -8.42 7.42 10.54
N MET A 64 -7.25 7.14 11.13
CA MET A 64 -7.15 6.67 12.52
C MET A 64 -7.65 7.71 13.53
N PHE A 65 -7.35 9.00 13.33
CA PHE A 65 -7.86 10.09 14.17
C PHE A 65 -9.40 10.12 14.21
N HIS A 66 -10.07 9.76 13.11
CA HIS A 66 -11.52 9.65 13.03
C HIS A 66 -12.10 8.31 13.53
N GLY A 67 -11.30 7.50 14.24
CA GLY A 67 -11.69 6.22 14.82
C GLY A 67 -11.91 5.10 13.79
N LEU A 68 -11.38 5.26 12.58
CA LEU A 68 -11.48 4.27 11.51
C LEU A 68 -10.20 3.42 11.46
N ARG A 69 -10.33 2.20 10.93
CA ARG A 69 -9.26 1.21 10.89
C ARG A 69 -8.66 1.10 9.50
N LEU A 70 -7.37 0.77 9.44
CA LEU A 70 -6.65 0.50 8.19
C LEU A 70 -6.42 -1.00 8.09
N MET A 71 -6.90 -1.61 7.00
CA MET A 71 -6.89 -3.06 6.84
C MET A 71 -6.12 -3.45 5.58
N VAL A 72 -5.40 -4.57 5.66
CA VAL A 72 -4.77 -5.25 4.51
C VAL A 72 -5.46 -6.58 4.31
N THR A 73 -5.70 -6.97 3.06
CA THR A 73 -6.19 -8.33 2.74
C THR A 73 -5.17 -9.08 1.89
N THR A 74 -4.95 -10.35 2.23
CA THR A 74 -4.08 -11.25 1.46
C THR A 74 -4.85 -12.00 0.36
N ARG A 75 -6.19 -11.89 0.34
CA ARG A 75 -7.07 -12.59 -0.61
C ARG A 75 -7.02 -12.03 -2.03
N SER A 76 -6.55 -10.81 -2.21
CA SER A 76 -6.45 -10.15 -3.52
C SER A 76 -5.09 -9.43 -3.62
N PRO A 77 -4.01 -10.17 -3.94
CA PRO A 77 -2.68 -9.58 -4.02
C PRO A 77 -2.55 -8.67 -5.25
N VAL A 78 -1.95 -7.48 -5.07
CA VAL A 78 -1.59 -6.55 -6.14
C VAL A 78 -0.07 -6.48 -6.24
N ILE A 79 0.48 -6.69 -7.43
CA ILE A 79 1.93 -6.64 -7.69
C ILE A 79 2.29 -5.28 -8.27
N HIS A 80 3.01 -4.46 -7.52
CA HIS A 80 3.58 -3.20 -8.00
C HIS A 80 4.94 -3.47 -8.66
N LEU A 81 5.00 -3.45 -9.99
CA LEU A 81 6.25 -3.57 -10.73
C LEU A 81 7.05 -2.26 -10.59
N ARG A 82 8.23 -2.35 -9.99
CA ARG A 82 9.16 -1.21 -9.92
C ARG A 82 10.14 -1.30 -11.08
N THR A 83 10.41 -0.17 -11.72
CA THR A 83 11.59 -0.04 -12.59
C THR A 83 12.84 -0.24 -11.74
N SER A 84 13.65 -1.24 -12.08
CA SER A 84 15.05 -1.26 -11.70
C SER A 84 15.75 -0.18 -12.51
N SER A 85 16.30 0.84 -11.84
CA SER A 85 17.32 1.68 -12.47
C SER A 85 18.42 0.75 -12.99
N GLN A 86 18.62 0.73 -14.31
CA GLN A 86 19.76 0.06 -14.94
C GLN A 86 21.04 0.60 -14.26
N PRO A 87 22.03 -0.24 -13.97
CA PRO A 87 23.36 0.28 -13.63
C PRO A 87 23.89 1.01 -14.87
N GLU A 88 24.49 2.19 -14.67
CA GLU A 88 25.41 2.77 -15.66
C GLU A 88 26.61 1.83 -15.88
#